data_AF-X0T6D3-F1
#
_entry.id   AF-X0T6D3-F1
#
_cell.length_a   1.000
_cell.length_b   1.000
_cell.length_c   1.000
_cell.angle_alpha   90.00
_cell.angle_beta   90.00
_cell.angle_gamma   90.00
#
_symmetry.space_group_name_H-M   'P 1'
#
loop_
_entity.id
_entity.type
_entity.pdbx_description
1 polymer ?
#
loop_
_entity_poly.entity_id
_entity_poly.type
_entity_poly.pdbx_seq_one_letter_code
_entity_poly.pdbx_strand_id
1 'polypeptide(L)'
;MPLSVELGPGLMGGIFDGIQRPLETLAQKSGSFIRRGVTAAALDRNRTWSFVPLLEPGTKVHGGEILGTLLETMLVEHRVMVPPNLSGTLIWVAPAGEYTVTEPIARFDGRAGERELTMMHHWPVRARRPIAARLSPETPLITGQRVVDTLFPIAKGGTAAVPGGFGAGKTVLQHALAKWSDADIVVYIGCGERGNEMTDVLVQFSRLRDPKTGQSLMERTILIANTSNMPVAAREASIYTGVTLAEYYRDMGYHVALMA
;
A
#
# COMPACT_ATOMS: atom_id res chain seq x y z
N MET A 1 -11.34 5.53 18.75
CA MET A 1 -10.07 5.14 18.11
C MET A 1 -9.78 6.10 16.98
N PRO A 2 -8.52 6.53 16.78
CA PRO A 2 -8.15 7.33 15.61
C PRO A 2 -8.40 6.53 14.32
N LEU A 3 -8.71 7.22 13.23
CA LEU A 3 -8.80 6.60 11.90
C LEU A 3 -7.47 5.91 11.59
N SER A 4 -7.53 4.61 11.31
CA SER A 4 -6.37 3.74 11.11
C SER A 4 -6.58 2.82 9.93
N VAL A 5 -5.48 2.34 9.36
CA VAL A 5 -5.45 1.36 8.28
C VAL A 5 -4.82 0.06 8.74
N GLU A 6 -5.27 -1.05 8.18
CA GLU A 6 -4.64 -2.36 8.28
C GLU A 6 -3.47 -2.45 7.29
N LEU A 7 -2.31 -2.88 7.77
CA LEU A 7 -1.09 -3.04 7.00
C LEU A 7 -0.66 -4.48 7.10
N GLY A 8 -0.61 -5.20 5.98
CA GLY A 8 -0.30 -6.63 5.90
C GLY A 8 -0.48 -7.14 4.48
N PRO A 9 -0.27 -8.44 4.24
CA PRO A 9 -0.38 -9.01 2.90
C PRO A 9 -1.84 -9.08 2.43
N GLY A 10 -2.07 -8.78 1.16
CA GLY A 10 -3.39 -8.69 0.52
C GLY A 10 -3.84 -7.26 0.18
N LEU A 11 -2.95 -6.26 0.32
CA LEU A 11 -3.20 -4.90 -0.13
C LEU A 11 -2.95 -4.74 -1.64
N MET A 12 -1.95 -5.45 -2.18
CA MET A 12 -1.63 -5.40 -3.61
C MET A 12 -2.79 -5.90 -4.46
N GLY A 13 -3.08 -5.18 -5.54
CA GLY A 13 -4.26 -5.41 -6.38
C GLY A 13 -5.57 -4.95 -5.75
N GLY A 14 -5.56 -4.50 -4.49
CA GLY A 14 -6.74 -4.05 -3.77
C GLY A 14 -7.27 -2.72 -4.28
N ILE A 15 -8.60 -2.63 -4.32
CA ILE A 15 -9.35 -1.40 -4.65
C ILE A 15 -10.13 -0.98 -3.41
N PHE A 16 -9.76 0.16 -2.84
CA PHE A 16 -10.28 0.65 -1.57
C PHE A 16 -10.98 2.00 -1.73
N ASP A 17 -11.85 2.33 -0.79
CA ASP A 17 -12.30 3.70 -0.59
C ASP A 17 -11.33 4.53 0.27
N GLY A 18 -11.67 5.80 0.53
CA GLY A 18 -10.80 6.70 1.31
C GLY A 18 -10.54 6.30 2.76
N ILE A 19 -11.25 5.31 3.31
CA ILE A 19 -11.05 4.77 4.66
C ILE A 19 -10.70 3.27 4.64
N GLN A 20 -10.14 2.79 3.53
CA GLN A 20 -9.62 1.43 3.34
C GLN A 20 -10.67 0.31 3.35
N ARG A 21 -11.93 0.61 2.97
CA ARG A 21 -12.93 -0.44 2.75
C ARG A 21 -12.80 -1.01 1.33
N PRO A 22 -12.68 -2.33 1.15
CA PRO A 22 -12.52 -2.93 -0.18
C PRO A 22 -13.82 -2.79 -0.99
N LEU A 23 -13.73 -2.12 -2.13
CA LEU A 23 -14.91 -1.81 -2.97
C LEU A 23 -15.56 -3.07 -3.55
N GLU A 24 -14.77 -4.10 -3.88
CA GLU A 24 -15.29 -5.36 -4.41
C GLU A 24 -16.17 -6.09 -3.36
N THR A 25 -15.69 -6.18 -2.13
CA THR A 25 -16.44 -6.79 -1.02
C THR A 25 -17.69 -5.98 -0.67
N LEU A 26 -17.60 -4.64 -0.74
CA LEU A 26 -18.77 -3.78 -0.55
C LEU A 26 -19.80 -4.00 -1.67
N ALA A 27 -19.37 -4.09 -2.92
CA ALA A 27 -20.25 -4.35 -4.06
C ALA A 27 -20.96 -5.70 -3.95
N GLN A 28 -20.27 -6.75 -3.49
CA GLN A 28 -20.87 -8.06 -3.22
C GLN A 28 -21.94 -8.01 -2.12
N LYS A 29 -21.75 -7.17 -1.09
CA LYS A 29 -22.68 -7.06 0.05
C LYS A 29 -23.87 -6.12 -0.21
N SER A 30 -23.67 -5.00 -0.90
CA SER A 30 -24.68 -3.95 -1.05
C SER A 30 -25.15 -3.70 -2.49
N GLY A 31 -24.63 -4.45 -3.46
CA GLY A 31 -24.89 -4.24 -4.88
C GLY A 31 -24.19 -2.99 -5.42
N SER A 32 -24.73 -2.39 -6.47
CA SER A 32 -24.09 -1.28 -7.20
C SER A 32 -23.96 0.04 -6.42
N PHE A 33 -24.60 0.16 -5.25
CA PHE A 33 -24.57 1.38 -4.43
C PHE A 33 -24.01 1.09 -3.05
N ILE A 34 -23.07 1.93 -2.60
CA ILE A 34 -22.50 1.86 -1.25
C ILE A 34 -23.52 2.41 -0.26
N ARG A 35 -24.15 1.53 0.51
CA ARG A 35 -25.07 1.93 1.60
C ARG A 35 -24.28 2.42 2.81
N ARG A 36 -24.83 3.40 3.53
CA ARG A 36 -24.25 3.86 4.81
C ARG A 36 -24.30 2.73 5.84
N GLY A 37 -23.24 2.60 6.64
CA GLY A 37 -23.15 1.59 7.70
C GLY A 37 -22.60 0.21 7.28
N VAL A 38 -22.37 -0.02 5.99
CA VAL A 38 -21.73 -1.26 5.53
C VAL A 38 -20.23 -1.23 5.82
N THR A 39 -19.75 -2.26 6.49
CA THR A 39 -18.34 -2.47 6.84
C THR A 39 -17.81 -3.76 6.22
N ALA A 40 -16.52 -3.74 5.89
CA ALA A 40 -15.74 -4.89 5.44
C ALA A 40 -14.33 -4.74 6.01
N ALA A 41 -13.70 -5.85 6.40
CA ALA A 41 -12.29 -5.86 6.76
C ALA A 41 -11.45 -5.50 5.53
N ALA A 42 -10.35 -4.77 5.73
CA ALA A 42 -9.50 -4.35 4.63
C ALA A 42 -8.74 -5.54 4.01
N LEU A 43 -8.23 -6.43 4.86
CA LEU A 43 -7.57 -7.67 4.45
C LEU A 43 -8.50 -8.87 4.65
N ASP A 44 -8.43 -9.84 3.72
CA ASP A 44 -9.17 -11.09 3.84
C ASP A 44 -8.61 -11.94 4.99
N ARG A 45 -9.49 -12.33 5.91
CA ARG A 45 -9.14 -13.13 7.11
C ARG A 45 -9.05 -14.62 6.83
N ASN A 46 -9.61 -15.09 5.71
CA ASN A 46 -9.67 -16.51 5.37
C ASN A 46 -8.55 -16.91 4.40
N ARG A 47 -7.91 -15.94 3.74
CA ARG A 47 -6.81 -16.20 2.82
C ARG A 47 -5.55 -16.56 3.60
N THR A 48 -4.91 -17.66 3.20
CA THR A 48 -3.61 -18.08 3.72
C THR A 48 -2.47 -17.56 2.86
N TRP A 49 -1.32 -17.39 3.49
CA TRP A 49 -0.08 -16.94 2.88
C TRP A 49 1.08 -17.86 3.29
N SER A 50 1.94 -18.17 2.32
CA SER A 50 3.16 -18.95 2.54
C SER A 50 4.23 -18.11 3.19
N PHE A 51 4.35 -18.23 4.51
CA PHE A 51 5.32 -17.50 5.32
C PHE A 51 6.64 -18.24 5.39
N VAL A 52 7.74 -17.50 5.27
CA VAL A 52 9.10 -18.00 5.47
C VAL A 52 9.78 -17.13 6.54
N PRO A 53 10.09 -17.67 7.73
CA PRO A 53 10.78 -16.92 8.78
C PRO A 53 12.24 -16.65 8.38
N LEU A 54 12.74 -15.47 8.76
CA LEU A 54 14.13 -15.06 8.51
C LEU A 54 14.95 -14.86 9.80
N LEU A 55 14.28 -14.77 10.95
CA LEU A 55 14.93 -14.59 12.25
C LEU A 55 14.73 -15.82 13.13
N GLU A 56 15.66 -16.03 14.07
CA GLU A 56 15.61 -17.13 15.04
C GLU A 56 15.22 -16.63 16.44
N PRO A 57 14.56 -17.47 17.27
CA PRO A 57 14.35 -17.16 18.68
C PRO A 57 15.65 -16.80 19.40
N GLY A 58 15.59 -15.82 20.30
CA GLY A 58 16.73 -15.21 20.99
C GLY A 58 17.25 -13.94 20.33
N THR A 59 16.85 -13.63 19.10
CA THR A 59 17.24 -12.40 18.41
C THR A 59 16.60 -11.18 19.06
N LYS A 60 17.40 -10.13 19.32
CA LYS A 60 16.87 -8.82 19.74
C LYS A 60 16.36 -8.10 18.51
N VAL A 61 15.09 -7.71 18.55
CA VAL A 61 14.40 -7.07 17.43
C VAL A 61 13.88 -5.69 17.79
N HIS A 62 13.85 -4.79 16.81
CA HIS A 62 13.25 -3.47 16.92
C HIS A 62 12.32 -3.18 15.74
N GLY A 63 11.49 -2.14 15.88
CA GLY A 63 10.53 -1.73 14.87
C GLY A 63 11.17 -1.52 13.49
N GLY A 64 10.60 -2.17 12.47
CA GLY A 64 11.12 -2.18 11.10
C GLY A 64 11.96 -3.40 10.74
N GLU A 65 12.40 -4.22 11.72
CA GLU A 65 13.09 -5.48 11.40
C GLU A 65 12.16 -6.48 10.71
N ILE A 66 12.69 -7.20 9.73
CA ILE A 66 11.95 -8.17 8.91
C ILE A 66 11.96 -9.51 9.64
N LEU A 67 10.78 -9.96 10.08
CA LEU A 67 10.57 -11.26 10.73
C LEU A 67 10.60 -12.42 9.73
N GLY A 68 10.09 -12.17 8.52
CA GLY A 68 9.98 -13.16 7.47
C GLY A 68 9.41 -12.56 6.19
N THR A 69 9.38 -13.37 5.15
CA THR A 69 8.86 -12.99 3.83
C THR A 69 7.74 -13.91 3.38
N LEU A 70 6.92 -13.41 2.46
CA LEU A 70 5.92 -14.18 1.73
C LEU A 70 5.76 -13.59 0.33
N LEU A 71 5.23 -14.35 -0.60
CA LEU A 71 4.90 -13.85 -1.93
C LEU A 71 3.47 -13.30 -1.95
N GLU A 72 3.30 -11.98 -2.05
CA GLU A 72 1.97 -11.35 -2.05
C GLU A 72 1.34 -11.39 -3.46
N THR A 73 2.17 -11.11 -4.47
CA THR A 73 1.86 -11.22 -5.91
C THR A 73 3.09 -11.74 -6.65
N MET A 74 3.02 -12.00 -7.96
CA MET A 74 4.21 -12.44 -8.70
C MET A 74 5.28 -11.34 -8.80
N LEU A 75 4.91 -10.09 -8.51
CA LEU A 75 5.79 -8.92 -8.57
C LEU A 75 6.26 -8.43 -7.21
N VAL A 76 5.60 -8.82 -6.13
CA VAL A 76 5.81 -8.24 -4.79
C VAL A 76 6.07 -9.35 -3.77
N GLU A 77 7.31 -9.38 -3.29
CA GLU A 77 7.69 -10.10 -2.07
C GLU A 77 7.32 -9.23 -0.86
N HIS A 78 6.40 -9.70 -0.05
CA HIS A 78 5.98 -8.98 1.13
C HIS A 78 6.89 -9.31 2.32
N ARG A 79 7.45 -8.27 2.93
CA ARG A 79 8.35 -8.39 4.09
C ARG A 79 7.56 -8.09 5.35
N VAL A 80 7.31 -9.11 6.16
CA VAL A 80 6.58 -8.95 7.42
C VAL A 80 7.51 -8.33 8.45
N MET A 81 7.23 -7.10 8.87
CA MET A 81 8.09 -6.32 9.75
C MET A 81 7.54 -6.25 11.18
N VAL A 82 8.44 -6.13 12.14
CA VAL A 82 8.08 -5.73 13.52
C VAL A 82 7.44 -4.34 13.48
N PRO A 83 6.23 -4.14 14.04
CA PRO A 83 5.60 -2.83 14.07
C PRO A 83 6.50 -1.75 14.70
N PRO A 84 6.52 -0.51 14.19
CA PRO A 84 7.54 0.48 14.54
C PRO A 84 7.68 0.82 16.04
N ASN A 85 6.60 0.67 16.80
CA ASN A 85 6.56 1.04 18.21
C ASN A 85 6.98 -0.11 19.15
N LEU A 86 7.42 -1.25 18.59
CA LEU A 86 7.74 -2.45 19.34
C LEU A 86 9.24 -2.74 19.31
N SER A 87 9.74 -3.27 20.42
CA SER A 87 11.10 -3.77 20.56
C SER A 87 11.13 -4.80 21.67
N GLY A 88 12.05 -5.76 21.57
CA GLY A 88 12.16 -6.85 22.53
C GLY A 88 13.06 -7.96 22.04
N THR A 89 13.00 -9.10 22.70
CA THR A 89 13.68 -10.32 22.28
C THR A 89 12.65 -11.29 21.72
N LEU A 90 12.90 -11.79 20.51
CA LEU A 90 12.03 -12.78 19.87
C LEU A 90 12.09 -14.07 20.70
N ILE A 91 10.97 -14.52 21.24
CA ILE A 91 10.89 -15.77 22.04
C ILE A 91 10.43 -16.94 21.19
N TRP A 92 9.69 -16.66 20.12
CA TRP A 92 9.18 -17.67 19.20
C TRP A 92 8.89 -17.04 17.84
N VAL A 93 9.05 -17.83 16.78
CA VAL A 93 8.67 -17.50 15.41
C VAL A 93 7.98 -18.72 14.81
N ALA A 94 6.94 -18.50 14.02
CA ALA A 94 6.28 -19.56 13.27
C ALA A 94 7.25 -20.22 12.30
N PRO A 95 7.22 -21.56 12.16
CA PRO A 95 7.96 -22.23 11.11
C PRO A 95 7.44 -21.83 9.72
N ALA A 96 8.16 -22.19 8.67
CA ALA A 96 7.68 -21.98 7.31
C ALA A 96 6.37 -22.76 7.09
N GLY A 97 5.34 -22.10 6.55
CA GLY A 97 4.01 -22.70 6.42
C GLY A 97 2.94 -21.71 5.94
N GLU A 98 1.71 -22.21 5.85
CA GLU A 98 0.54 -21.43 5.44
C GLU A 98 -0.18 -20.86 6.67
N TYR A 99 -0.37 -19.55 6.69
CA TYR A 99 -1.04 -18.86 7.80
C TYR A 99 -1.95 -17.76 7.28
N THR A 100 -3.05 -17.50 7.97
CA THR A 100 -3.87 -16.30 7.75
C THR A 100 -3.23 -15.06 8.36
N VAL A 101 -3.70 -13.87 7.94
CA VAL A 101 -3.19 -12.60 8.46
C VAL A 101 -3.44 -12.39 9.96
N THR A 102 -4.36 -13.15 10.55
CA THR A 102 -4.73 -13.10 11.97
C THR A 102 -3.98 -14.10 12.84
N GLU A 103 -3.35 -15.10 12.23
CA GLU A 103 -2.60 -16.10 13.00
C GLU A 103 -1.28 -15.50 13.51
N PRO A 104 -0.86 -15.85 14.75
CA PRO A 104 0.38 -15.38 15.31
C PRO A 104 1.56 -16.02 14.57
N ILE A 105 2.46 -15.19 14.06
CA ILE A 105 3.69 -15.61 13.35
C ILE A 105 4.97 -15.36 14.17
N ALA A 106 4.88 -14.56 15.22
CA ALA A 106 6.00 -14.26 16.10
C ALA A 106 5.50 -13.89 17.49
N ARG A 107 6.33 -14.15 18.50
CA ARG A 107 6.14 -13.67 19.86
C ARG A 107 7.43 -13.05 20.35
N PHE A 108 7.34 -11.93 21.04
CA PHE A 108 8.50 -11.27 21.62
C PHE A 108 8.24 -10.88 23.07
N ASP A 109 9.31 -10.90 23.87
CA ASP A 109 9.33 -10.35 25.21
C ASP A 109 9.85 -8.91 25.16
N GLY A 110 8.96 -7.96 25.42
CA GLY A 110 9.25 -6.54 25.43
C GLY A 110 9.11 -5.93 26.82
N ARG A 111 9.35 -4.62 26.93
CA ARG A 111 9.23 -3.90 28.22
C ARG A 111 7.84 -3.98 28.85
N ALA A 112 6.81 -4.21 28.05
CA ALA A 112 5.41 -4.31 28.48
C ALA A 112 4.93 -5.77 28.61
N GLY A 113 5.87 -6.74 28.65
CA GLY A 113 5.60 -8.17 28.68
C GLY A 113 5.57 -8.82 27.29
N GLU A 114 5.19 -10.10 27.28
CA GLU A 114 5.06 -10.91 26.08
C GLU A 114 3.94 -10.37 25.17
N ARG A 115 4.22 -10.30 23.87
CA ARG A 115 3.27 -9.90 22.85
C ARG A 115 3.37 -10.78 21.62
N GLU A 116 2.20 -11.10 21.07
CA GLU A 116 2.08 -11.80 19.80
C GLU A 116 2.03 -10.80 18.63
N LEU A 117 2.64 -11.19 17.52
CA LEU A 117 2.60 -10.48 16.25
C LEU A 117 1.97 -11.40 15.21
N THR A 118 1.08 -10.83 14.40
CA THR A 118 0.52 -11.48 13.22
C THR A 118 1.13 -10.83 11.97
N MET A 119 0.72 -11.28 10.77
CA MET A 119 1.19 -10.66 9.52
C MET A 119 0.62 -9.27 9.27
N MET A 120 -0.30 -8.80 10.12
CA MET A 120 -0.91 -7.49 9.97
C MET A 120 -0.84 -6.66 11.25
N HIS A 121 -0.74 -5.34 11.09
CA HIS A 121 -0.91 -4.39 12.19
C HIS A 121 -1.71 -3.18 11.75
N HIS A 122 -2.17 -2.41 12.73
CA HIS A 122 -2.90 -1.17 12.47
C HIS A 122 -1.96 0.04 12.57
N TRP A 123 -2.20 1.05 11.74
CA TRP A 123 -1.50 2.33 11.86
C TRP A 123 -2.44 3.53 11.68
N PRO A 124 -2.40 4.53 12.58
CA PRO A 124 -3.23 5.72 12.45
C PRO A 124 -2.78 6.58 11.27
N VAL A 125 -3.68 6.86 10.33
CA VAL A 125 -3.33 7.47 9.03
C VAL A 125 -2.83 8.92 9.12
N ARG A 126 -3.16 9.60 10.22
CA ARG A 126 -2.71 10.98 10.49
C ARG A 126 -1.38 11.04 11.24
N ALA A 127 -0.83 9.90 11.65
CA ALA A 127 0.50 9.83 12.22
C ALA A 127 1.47 9.30 11.16
N ARG A 128 2.53 10.05 10.88
CA ARG A 128 3.58 9.62 9.97
C ARG A 128 4.24 8.33 10.48
N ARG A 129 4.49 7.37 9.60
CA ARG A 129 5.31 6.20 9.96
C ARG A 129 6.75 6.65 10.24
N PRO A 130 7.36 6.24 11.37
CA PRO A 130 8.66 6.75 11.78
C PRO A 130 9.76 6.30 10.81
N ILE A 131 10.81 7.12 10.71
CA ILE A 131 11.99 6.87 9.87
C ILE A 131 13.24 7.15 10.69
N ALA A 132 14.35 6.48 10.36
CA ALA A 132 15.65 6.77 10.98
C ALA A 132 16.20 8.13 10.54
N ALA A 133 16.16 8.41 9.24
CA ALA A 133 16.59 9.68 8.66
C ALA A 133 15.88 9.92 7.31
N ARG A 134 15.77 11.20 6.91
CA ARG A 134 15.37 11.59 5.56
C ARG A 134 16.62 11.94 4.76
N LEU A 135 16.90 11.18 3.72
CA LEU A 135 18.06 11.41 2.85
C LEU A 135 17.77 12.52 1.83
N SER A 136 18.83 13.17 1.35
CA SER A 136 18.75 14.09 0.21
C SER A 136 18.40 13.30 -1.06
N PRO A 137 17.49 13.80 -1.91
CA PRO A 137 17.15 13.11 -3.15
C PRO A 137 18.32 13.18 -4.15
N GLU A 138 18.94 12.03 -4.44
CA GLU A 138 20.06 11.92 -5.38
C GLU A 138 19.73 11.09 -6.63
N THR A 139 18.84 10.10 -6.48
CA THR A 139 18.47 9.18 -7.56
C THR A 139 17.25 9.71 -8.31
N PRO A 140 17.29 9.84 -9.65
CA PRO A 140 16.10 10.19 -10.43
C PRO A 140 15.09 9.04 -10.43
N LEU A 141 13.80 9.39 -10.43
CA LEU A 141 12.69 8.51 -10.78
C LEU A 141 12.59 8.50 -12.30
N ILE A 142 12.97 7.39 -12.93
CA ILE A 142 12.95 7.27 -14.39
C ILE A 142 11.52 7.00 -14.82
N THR A 143 10.92 7.94 -15.54
CA THR A 143 9.49 7.90 -15.90
C THR A 143 9.22 7.33 -17.30
N GLY A 144 10.25 7.26 -18.15
CA GLY A 144 10.13 6.93 -19.57
C GLY A 144 9.57 8.07 -20.41
N GLN A 145 9.26 9.23 -19.82
CA GLN A 145 8.73 10.40 -20.52
C GLN A 145 9.89 11.35 -20.82
N ARG A 146 10.26 11.48 -22.10
CA ARG A 146 11.43 12.29 -22.54
C ARG A 146 11.50 13.68 -21.91
N VAL A 147 10.37 14.39 -21.89
CA VAL A 147 10.28 15.75 -21.34
C VAL A 147 10.50 15.78 -19.82
N VAL A 148 9.99 14.79 -19.09
CA VAL A 148 10.14 14.70 -17.64
C VAL A 148 11.58 14.28 -17.32
N ASP A 149 12.06 13.19 -17.92
CA ASP A 149 13.38 12.64 -17.60
C ASP A 149 14.54 13.57 -18.00
N THR A 150 14.36 14.41 -19.03
CA THR A 150 15.43 15.30 -19.54
C THR A 150 15.35 16.72 -18.99
N LEU A 151 14.16 17.33 -18.98
CA LEU A 151 14.01 18.77 -18.68
C LEU A 151 13.47 19.03 -17.27
N PHE A 152 12.65 18.13 -16.73
CA PHE A 152 11.97 18.31 -15.45
C PHE A 152 12.05 17.04 -14.59
N PRO A 153 13.26 16.54 -14.26
CA PRO A 153 13.42 15.26 -13.61
C PRO A 153 12.81 15.27 -12.21
N ILE A 154 12.18 14.17 -11.86
CA ILE A 154 11.63 13.92 -10.52
C ILE A 154 12.63 13.02 -9.80
N ALA A 155 13.05 13.35 -8.58
CA ALA A 155 13.89 12.46 -7.78
C ALA A 155 13.05 11.41 -7.02
N LYS A 156 13.60 10.22 -6.75
CA LYS A 156 12.98 9.24 -5.85
C LYS A 156 12.85 9.85 -4.45
N GLY A 157 11.64 9.86 -3.91
CA GLY A 157 11.30 10.58 -2.67
C GLY A 157 11.07 12.09 -2.84
N GLY A 158 11.10 12.59 -4.07
CA GLY A 158 10.74 13.95 -4.44
C GLY A 158 9.22 14.16 -4.54
N THR A 159 8.84 15.39 -4.85
CA THR A 159 7.44 15.81 -4.99
C THR A 159 7.27 16.54 -6.32
N ALA A 160 6.26 16.17 -7.09
CA ALA A 160 5.92 16.81 -8.35
C ALA A 160 4.42 17.15 -8.38
N ALA A 161 4.08 18.20 -9.11
CA ALA A 161 2.69 18.60 -9.34
C ALA A 161 2.47 18.82 -10.84
N VAL A 162 1.34 18.34 -11.35
CA VAL A 162 0.94 18.50 -12.75
C VAL A 162 -0.31 19.38 -12.81
N PRO A 163 -0.17 20.72 -12.80
CA PRO A 163 -1.31 21.61 -12.93
C PRO A 163 -1.86 21.58 -14.36
N GLY A 164 -3.16 21.78 -14.51
CA GLY A 164 -3.77 21.90 -15.84
C GLY A 164 -5.30 21.86 -15.81
N GLY A 165 -5.92 22.51 -16.80
CA GLY A 165 -7.37 22.49 -16.99
C GLY A 165 -7.93 21.12 -17.36
N PHE A 166 -9.24 21.04 -17.50
CA PHE A 166 -9.91 19.85 -18.04
C PHE A 166 -9.40 19.54 -19.46
N GLY A 167 -9.18 18.26 -19.78
CA GLY A 167 -8.69 17.85 -21.09
C GLY A 167 -7.19 18.07 -21.37
N ALA A 168 -6.43 18.64 -20.44
CA ALA A 168 -4.99 18.92 -20.62
C ALA A 168 -4.08 17.67 -20.58
N GLY A 169 -4.64 16.46 -20.53
CA GLY A 169 -3.87 15.20 -20.52
C GLY A 169 -3.27 14.81 -19.16
N LYS A 170 -3.71 15.40 -18.05
CA LYS A 170 -3.21 15.08 -16.69
C LYS A 170 -3.29 13.59 -16.36
N THR A 171 -4.48 13.00 -16.54
CA THR A 171 -4.74 11.59 -16.27
C THR A 171 -3.92 10.68 -17.18
N VAL A 172 -3.72 11.08 -18.45
CA VAL A 172 -2.88 10.33 -19.39
C VAL A 172 -1.42 10.32 -18.94
N LEU A 173 -0.91 11.47 -18.46
CA LEU A 173 0.43 11.53 -17.90
C LEU A 173 0.54 10.68 -16.63
N GLN A 174 -0.41 10.78 -15.70
CA GLN A 174 -0.42 9.95 -14.48
C GLN A 174 -0.45 8.45 -14.82
N HIS A 175 -1.24 8.01 -15.80
CA HIS A 175 -1.25 6.62 -16.26
C HIS A 175 0.10 6.20 -16.84
N ALA A 176 0.73 7.08 -17.63
CA ALA A 176 2.05 6.81 -18.18
C ALA A 176 3.10 6.68 -17.07
N LEU A 177 3.08 7.56 -16.07
CA LEU A 177 3.95 7.47 -14.89
C LEU A 177 3.70 6.18 -14.12
N ALA A 178 2.44 5.80 -13.88
CA ALA A 178 2.10 4.58 -13.14
C ALA A 178 2.64 3.33 -13.84
N LYS A 179 2.52 3.28 -15.16
CA LYS A 179 2.95 2.14 -15.97
C LYS A 179 4.47 2.05 -16.15
N TRP A 180 5.12 3.18 -16.44
CA TRP A 180 6.50 3.19 -16.93
C TRP A 180 7.54 3.55 -15.88
N SER A 181 7.14 4.19 -14.78
CA SER A 181 8.11 4.57 -13.75
C SER A 181 8.86 3.37 -13.17
N ASP A 182 10.10 3.60 -12.75
CA ASP A 182 10.93 2.64 -12.02
C ASP A 182 10.69 2.58 -10.51
N ALA A 183 9.47 2.95 -10.10
CA ALA A 183 8.94 2.57 -8.80
C ALA A 183 8.56 1.08 -8.80
N ASP A 184 8.81 0.41 -7.69
CA ASP A 184 8.44 -0.99 -7.47
C ASP A 184 6.93 -1.11 -7.26
N ILE A 185 6.33 -0.14 -6.55
CA ILE A 185 4.92 -0.14 -6.18
C ILE A 185 4.25 1.18 -6.56
N VAL A 186 2.99 1.11 -6.99
CA VAL A 186 2.16 2.26 -7.31
C VAL A 186 1.00 2.35 -6.33
N VAL A 187 0.80 3.52 -5.72
CA VAL A 187 -0.42 3.83 -4.95
C VAL A 187 -1.14 4.96 -5.67
N TYR A 188 -2.27 4.64 -6.29
CA TYR A 188 -3.05 5.59 -7.07
C TYR A 188 -4.30 6.02 -6.30
N ILE A 189 -4.46 7.32 -6.10
CA ILE A 189 -5.53 7.94 -5.33
C ILE A 189 -6.40 8.75 -6.28
N GLY A 190 -7.54 8.20 -6.68
CA GLY A 190 -8.56 8.92 -7.41
C GLY A 190 -9.44 9.74 -6.47
N CYS A 191 -9.00 10.95 -6.10
CA CYS A 191 -9.72 11.81 -5.17
C CYS A 191 -10.55 12.88 -5.87
N GLY A 192 -11.87 12.81 -5.77
CA GLY A 192 -12.77 13.86 -6.25
C GLY A 192 -12.93 13.91 -7.78
N GLU A 193 -12.38 12.94 -8.50
CA GLU A 193 -12.60 12.75 -9.93
C GLU A 193 -14.04 12.30 -10.23
N ARG A 194 -14.44 12.43 -11.49
CA ARG A 194 -15.78 11.98 -11.91
C ARG A 194 -15.85 10.46 -11.82
N GLY A 195 -17.00 9.92 -11.40
CA GLY A 195 -17.18 8.46 -11.27
C GLY A 195 -16.86 7.69 -12.54
N ASN A 196 -17.18 8.24 -13.72
CA ASN A 196 -16.85 7.63 -15.01
C ASN A 196 -15.34 7.57 -15.28
N GLU A 197 -14.58 8.58 -14.84
CA GLU A 197 -13.12 8.58 -14.98
C GLU A 197 -12.51 7.50 -14.08
N MET A 198 -13.01 7.36 -12.85
CA MET A 198 -12.57 6.28 -11.96
C MET A 198 -12.91 4.89 -12.48
N THR A 199 -14.09 4.70 -13.07
CA THR A 199 -14.43 3.43 -13.71
C THR A 199 -13.48 3.12 -14.87
N ASP A 200 -13.15 4.10 -15.71
CA ASP A 200 -12.20 3.92 -16.81
C ASP A 200 -10.81 3.55 -16.29
N VAL A 201 -10.33 4.21 -15.22
CA VAL A 201 -9.07 3.85 -14.53
C VAL A 201 -9.10 2.39 -14.08
N LEU A 202 -10.15 1.96 -13.39
CA LEU A 202 -10.28 0.59 -12.88
C LEU A 202 -10.29 -0.46 -14.02
N VAL A 203 -11.02 -0.19 -15.09
CA VAL A 203 -11.11 -1.08 -16.27
C VAL A 203 -9.79 -1.10 -17.04
N GLN A 204 -9.10 0.03 -17.16
CA GLN A 204 -7.81 0.09 -17.83
C GLN A 204 -6.72 -0.61 -17.02
N PHE A 205 -6.58 -0.29 -15.74
CA PHE A 205 -5.52 -0.84 -14.88
C PHE A 205 -5.63 -2.37 -14.75
N SER A 206 -6.84 -2.92 -14.70
CA SER A 206 -7.05 -4.38 -14.70
C SER A 206 -6.63 -5.07 -16.00
N ARG A 207 -6.58 -4.34 -17.12
CA ARG A 207 -6.15 -4.86 -18.44
C ARG A 207 -4.70 -4.53 -18.78
N LEU A 208 -4.12 -3.55 -18.09
CA LEU A 208 -2.75 -3.12 -18.33
C LEU A 208 -1.78 -4.17 -17.80
N ARG A 209 -0.81 -4.52 -18.65
CA ARG A 209 0.34 -5.31 -18.25
C ARG A 209 1.51 -4.39 -17.93
N ASP A 210 2.23 -4.74 -16.88
CA ASP A 210 3.51 -4.13 -16.56
C ASP A 210 4.49 -4.42 -17.70
N PRO A 211 4.99 -3.39 -18.41
CA PRO A 211 5.86 -3.60 -19.56
C PRO A 211 7.20 -4.25 -19.22
N LYS A 212 7.62 -4.21 -17.95
CA LYS A 212 8.90 -4.78 -17.49
C LYS A 212 8.82 -6.29 -17.30
N THR A 213 7.67 -6.78 -16.86
CA THR A 213 7.49 -8.17 -16.39
C THR A 213 6.46 -8.95 -17.19
N GLY A 214 5.57 -8.28 -17.92
CA GLY A 214 4.46 -8.88 -18.65
C GLY A 214 3.28 -9.31 -17.78
N GLN A 215 3.40 -9.20 -16.45
CA GLN A 215 2.35 -9.48 -15.47
C GLN A 215 1.32 -8.34 -15.41
N SER A 216 0.22 -8.54 -14.69
CA SER A 216 -0.79 -7.48 -14.51
C SER A 216 -0.19 -6.31 -13.73
N LEU A 217 -0.46 -5.07 -14.17
CA LEU A 217 -0.05 -3.87 -13.44
C LEU A 217 -0.67 -3.82 -12.03
N MET A 218 -1.85 -4.45 -11.86
CA MET A 218 -2.51 -4.56 -10.56
C MET A 218 -1.67 -5.32 -9.53
N GLU A 219 -0.75 -6.21 -9.94
CA GLU A 219 0.08 -6.98 -9.01
C GLU A 219 1.07 -6.13 -8.22
N ARG A 220 1.29 -4.88 -8.62
CA ARG A 220 2.12 -3.90 -7.89
C ARG A 220 1.39 -2.59 -7.62
N THR A 221 0.06 -2.58 -7.72
CA THR A 221 -0.74 -1.35 -7.60
C THR A 221 -1.80 -1.48 -6.52
N ILE A 222 -1.94 -0.41 -5.73
CA ILE A 222 -3.07 -0.19 -4.83
C ILE A 222 -3.90 0.97 -5.38
N LEU A 223 -5.20 0.78 -5.50
CA LEU A 223 -6.13 1.81 -5.96
C LEU A 223 -7.00 2.30 -4.82
N ILE A 224 -7.02 3.61 -4.58
CA ILE A 224 -7.92 4.28 -3.65
C ILE A 224 -8.87 5.13 -4.48
N ALA A 225 -10.13 4.73 -4.56
CA ALA A 225 -11.16 5.41 -5.32
C ALA A 225 -12.10 6.17 -4.40
N ASN A 226 -12.19 7.48 -4.62
CA ASN A 226 -13.04 8.35 -3.82
C ASN A 226 -13.77 9.33 -4.72
N THR A 227 -14.89 8.86 -5.25
CA THR A 227 -15.70 9.57 -6.23
C THR A 227 -16.43 10.75 -5.61
N SER A 228 -16.84 11.71 -6.43
CA SER A 228 -17.51 12.95 -6.00
C SER A 228 -18.80 12.76 -5.18
N ASN A 229 -19.45 11.59 -5.28
CA ASN A 229 -20.63 11.20 -4.50
C ASN A 229 -20.32 10.61 -3.12
N MET A 230 -19.04 10.37 -2.78
CA MET A 230 -18.63 9.91 -1.46
C MET A 230 -18.51 11.07 -0.45
N PRO A 231 -18.64 10.82 0.86
CA PRO A 231 -18.59 11.86 1.88
C PRO A 231 -17.30 12.70 1.81
N VAL A 232 -17.42 14.03 2.02
CA VAL A 232 -16.28 14.96 2.02
C VAL A 232 -15.17 14.51 2.98
N ALA A 233 -15.55 14.03 4.16
CA ALA A 233 -14.60 13.52 5.16
C ALA A 233 -13.78 12.32 4.66
N ALA A 234 -14.38 11.45 3.83
CA ALA A 234 -13.65 10.35 3.23
C ALA A 234 -12.63 10.85 2.20
N ARG A 235 -12.94 11.93 1.46
CA ARG A 235 -12.03 12.57 0.46
C ARG A 235 -10.79 13.18 1.10
N GLU A 236 -10.96 13.81 2.24
CA GLU A 236 -9.81 14.25 3.03
C GLU A 236 -8.98 13.05 3.51
N ALA A 237 -9.65 11.99 3.99
CA ALA A 237 -8.99 10.80 4.51
C ALA A 237 -8.23 9.99 3.44
N SER A 238 -8.67 9.96 2.17
CA SER A 238 -8.04 9.12 1.14
C SER A 238 -6.56 9.41 0.91
N ILE A 239 -6.15 10.69 1.03
CA ILE A 239 -4.74 11.07 0.88
C ILE A 239 -3.91 10.50 2.03
N TYR A 240 -4.41 10.61 3.27
CA TYR A 240 -3.74 10.06 4.46
C TYR A 240 -3.67 8.53 4.43
N THR A 241 -4.74 7.88 3.99
CA THR A 241 -4.78 6.43 3.75
C THR A 241 -3.69 6.05 2.74
N GLY A 242 -3.69 6.67 1.56
CA GLY A 242 -2.72 6.33 0.50
C GLY A 242 -1.26 6.59 0.87
N VAL A 243 -0.96 7.71 1.53
CA VAL A 243 0.41 7.96 1.99
C VAL A 243 0.83 6.95 3.05
N THR A 244 -0.06 6.55 3.95
CA THR A 244 0.26 5.53 4.97
C THR A 244 0.56 4.17 4.35
N LEU A 245 -0.21 3.77 3.33
CA LEU A 245 0.07 2.54 2.57
C LEU A 245 1.40 2.64 1.82
N ALA A 246 1.70 3.80 1.21
CA ALA A 246 2.97 4.01 0.53
C ALA A 246 4.17 3.99 1.50
N GLU A 247 4.03 4.61 2.67
CA GLU A 247 5.05 4.58 3.72
C GLU A 247 5.31 3.16 4.23
N TYR A 248 4.27 2.32 4.31
CA TYR A 248 4.42 0.93 4.75
C TYR A 248 5.29 0.10 3.79
N TYR A 249 5.05 0.19 2.48
CA TYR A 249 5.89 -0.50 1.50
C TYR A 249 7.28 0.13 1.34
N ARG A 250 7.40 1.47 1.54
CA ARG A 250 8.70 2.14 1.66
C ARG A 250 9.52 1.55 2.81
N ASP A 251 8.91 1.30 3.96
CA ASP A 251 9.60 0.74 5.13
C ASP A 251 10.17 -0.67 4.84
N MET A 252 9.56 -1.42 3.92
CA MET A 252 10.08 -2.70 3.43
C MET A 252 11.29 -2.54 2.50
N GLY A 253 11.64 -1.32 2.10
CA GLY A 253 12.74 -1.02 1.17
C GLY A 253 12.31 -0.80 -0.28
N TYR A 254 11.01 -0.72 -0.56
CA TYR A 254 10.51 -0.45 -1.92
C TYR A 254 10.50 1.03 -2.28
N HIS A 255 10.69 1.33 -3.56
CA HIS A 255 10.40 2.63 -4.14
C HIS A 255 8.91 2.70 -4.52
N VAL A 256 8.17 3.58 -3.85
CA VAL A 256 6.73 3.73 -4.06
C VAL A 256 6.40 5.02 -4.78
N ALA A 257 5.66 4.95 -5.88
CA ALA A 257 5.08 6.11 -6.55
C ALA A 257 3.64 6.32 -6.07
N LEU A 258 3.41 7.37 -5.30
CA LEU A 258 2.07 7.81 -4.91
C LEU A 258 1.56 8.86 -5.91
N MET A 259 0.39 8.62 -6.48
CA MET A 259 -0.26 9.50 -7.45
C MET A 259 -1.61 9.93 -6.89
N ALA A 260 -1.90 11.22 -6.93
CA ALA A 260 -3.15 11.82 -6.45
C ALA A 260 -3.59 12.95 -7.38
#